data_AF-A0AAW8QE34-F1
#
_entry.id   AF-A0AAW8QE34-F1
#
_cell.length_a   1.000
_cell.length_b   1.000
_cell.length_c   1.000
_cell.angle_alpha   90.00
_cell.angle_beta   90.00
_cell.angle_gamma   90.00
#
_symmetry.space_group_name_H-M   'P 1'
#
loop_
_entity.id
_entity.type
_entity.pdbx_description
1 polymer ?
#
loop_
_entity_poly.entity_id
_entity_poly.type
_entity_poly.pdbx_seq_one_letter_code
_entity_poly.pdbx_strand_id
1 'polypeptide(L)'
;MENVDFSAFLEDENVEKAKQGVVINTGNGIMHLFGAVNNSDYLGLGDDALFFAPFCSRDDVEKIMNPKSASDYLLKLRAESIVDNPRLIRVFLKRKAGYTNWSLSEYYKKQDRDPLYLKFLSKGNYDKLKNVPAGSAYINTVNAVCSKSPKGNVIAVSEPLEQYLYFMNIFFYGDDFGIDDHNRFNAFLIAQRLIAGFESPDFDLDPRCIFPESVEIFMSGLTNIQYQFILGHEYSHHLLGHLSDANLVSTNFSEIVRGFEGTYKLSHYKYSHKLEYDADWHAIKFIKGNKQFRNDVANGAFLALMYMKVSSMVLDYINPARSTLMSTHPDPIQRIWKLRTRLNNKLGFDRDQLTNNISFLESYTNDFLNHFVAFNFDDFEKYGSVYLPSYKKKLLIDRLDF
;
A
#
# COMPACT_ATOMS: atom_id res chain seq x y z
N MET A 1 2.29 3.16 -28.53
CA MET A 1 2.06 4.58 -28.87
C MET A 1 3.41 5.22 -29.07
N GLU A 2 3.59 5.82 -30.24
CA GLU A 2 4.78 6.59 -30.61
C GLU A 2 4.98 7.73 -29.60
N ASN A 3 6.24 8.11 -29.36
CA ASN A 3 6.57 9.29 -28.56
C ASN A 3 5.83 10.48 -29.18
N VAL A 4 4.90 11.08 -28.43
CA VAL A 4 4.36 12.37 -28.85
C VAL A 4 5.53 13.33 -28.89
N ASP A 5 5.76 13.90 -30.07
CA ASP A 5 6.87 14.80 -30.30
C ASP A 5 6.57 16.16 -29.66
N PHE A 6 7.26 16.44 -28.56
CA PHE A 6 7.20 17.74 -27.91
C PHE A 6 8.10 18.79 -28.60
N SER A 7 8.74 18.46 -29.74
CA SER A 7 9.62 19.37 -30.48
C SER A 7 8.96 20.72 -30.77
N ALA A 8 7.68 20.73 -31.12
CA ALA A 8 6.90 21.93 -31.38
C ALA A 8 6.79 22.88 -30.17
N PHE A 9 6.90 22.36 -28.93
CA PHE A 9 6.90 23.19 -27.72
C PHE A 9 8.28 23.75 -27.39
N LEU A 10 9.36 23.11 -27.85
CA LEU A 10 10.74 23.50 -27.53
C LEU A 10 11.25 24.69 -28.38
N GLU A 11 10.43 25.20 -29.30
CA GLU A 11 10.71 26.41 -30.07
C GLU A 11 10.47 27.71 -29.28
N ASP A 12 9.76 27.62 -28.14
CA ASP A 12 9.49 28.74 -27.24
C ASP A 12 10.60 28.86 -26.17
N GLU A 13 11.16 30.06 -26.02
CA GLU A 13 12.23 30.37 -25.06
C GLU A 13 11.84 30.16 -23.59
N ASN A 14 10.54 30.09 -23.29
CA ASN A 14 10.02 29.82 -21.96
C ASN A 14 9.85 28.33 -21.67
N VAL A 15 10.22 27.45 -22.60
CA VAL A 15 10.02 26.00 -22.51
C VAL A 15 11.36 25.28 -22.38
N GLU A 16 11.52 24.57 -21.27
CA GLU A 16 12.68 23.74 -21.00
C GLU A 16 12.33 22.25 -21.14
N LYS A 17 13.26 21.46 -21.66
CA LYS A 17 13.10 20.01 -21.71
C LYS A 17 13.22 19.42 -20.30
N ALA A 18 12.23 18.63 -19.90
CA ALA A 18 12.29 17.85 -18.68
C ALA A 18 12.65 16.38 -18.98
N LYS A 19 12.96 15.61 -17.93
CA LYS A 19 13.20 14.17 -18.04
C LYS A 19 11.97 13.42 -18.57
N GLN A 20 10.78 13.91 -18.26
CA GLN A 20 9.51 13.45 -18.81
C GLN A 20 8.73 14.65 -19.36
N GLY A 21 8.66 14.84 -20.68
CA GLY A 21 7.91 15.95 -21.30
C GLY A 21 8.65 17.30 -21.26
N VAL A 22 7.92 18.39 -21.04
CA VAL A 22 8.44 19.77 -21.08
C VAL A 22 7.92 20.62 -19.93
N VAL A 23 8.74 21.56 -19.49
CA VAL A 23 8.42 22.52 -18.43
C VAL A 23 8.31 23.91 -19.05
N ILE A 24 7.19 24.58 -18.80
CA ILE A 24 6.87 25.91 -19.34
C ILE A 24 6.87 26.90 -18.19
N ASN A 25 7.73 27.92 -18.28
CA ASN A 25 7.74 29.05 -17.36
C ASN A 25 6.66 30.05 -17.80
N THR A 26 5.63 30.25 -17.00
CA THR A 26 4.49 31.11 -17.34
C THR A 26 4.65 32.54 -16.83
N GLY A 27 5.83 32.89 -16.28
CA GLY A 27 6.10 34.15 -15.59
C GLY A 27 5.48 34.24 -14.19
N ASN A 28 4.33 33.59 -13.97
CA ASN A 28 3.66 33.47 -12.67
C ASN A 28 3.84 32.09 -12.01
N GLY A 29 4.63 31.21 -12.63
CA GLY A 29 4.86 29.87 -12.13
C GLY A 29 5.45 28.94 -13.19
N ILE A 30 5.41 27.65 -12.87
CA ILE A 30 5.98 26.58 -13.69
C ILE A 30 4.88 25.57 -13.99
N MET A 31 4.62 25.33 -15.27
CA MET A 31 3.71 24.29 -15.75
C MET A 31 4.50 23.13 -16.31
N HIS A 32 4.17 21.90 -15.92
CA HIS A 32 4.84 20.69 -16.42
C HIS A 32 3.86 19.90 -17.29
N LEU A 33 4.15 19.81 -18.59
CA LEU A 33 3.37 19.03 -19.55
C LEU A 33 4.04 17.67 -19.79
N PHE A 34 3.28 16.59 -19.63
CA PHE A 34 3.74 15.23 -19.86
C PHE A 34 2.55 14.31 -20.25
N GLY A 35 2.85 13.11 -20.74
CA GLY A 35 1.83 12.07 -20.95
C GLY A 35 0.82 12.38 -22.07
N ALA A 36 1.24 13.08 -23.12
CA ALA A 36 0.37 13.43 -24.25
C ALA A 36 -0.16 12.17 -24.97
N VAL A 37 -1.41 12.23 -25.39
CA VAL A 37 -2.14 11.15 -26.07
C VAL A 37 -2.96 11.70 -27.23
N ASN A 38 -3.24 10.87 -28.23
CA ASN A 38 -4.12 11.24 -29.34
C ASN A 38 -5.58 11.02 -28.93
N ASN A 39 -6.37 12.08 -28.90
CA ASN A 39 -7.80 12.00 -28.56
C ASN A 39 -8.59 11.02 -29.43
N SER A 40 -8.19 10.87 -30.71
CA SER A 40 -8.81 9.92 -31.64
C SER A 40 -8.78 8.47 -31.14
N ASP A 41 -7.76 8.10 -30.36
CA ASP A 41 -7.57 6.74 -29.87
C ASP A 41 -8.61 6.35 -28.81
N TYR A 42 -9.24 7.34 -28.18
CA TYR A 42 -10.17 7.15 -27.06
C TYR A 42 -11.62 7.59 -27.40
N LEU A 43 -11.91 7.88 -28.67
CA LEU A 43 -13.26 8.20 -29.12
C LEU A 43 -14.26 7.10 -28.74
N GLY A 44 -15.40 7.51 -28.18
CA GLY A 44 -16.48 6.61 -27.77
C GLY A 44 -16.33 5.97 -26.39
N LEU A 45 -15.24 6.24 -25.65
CA LEU A 45 -15.03 5.71 -24.29
C LEU A 45 -15.53 6.63 -23.17
N GLY A 46 -16.07 7.80 -23.50
CA GLY A 46 -16.52 8.82 -22.56
C GLY A 46 -15.44 9.85 -22.23
N ASP A 47 -15.84 10.98 -21.64
CA ASP A 47 -14.95 12.13 -21.41
C ASP A 47 -13.84 11.80 -20.39
N ASP A 48 -14.17 10.98 -19.38
CA ASP A 48 -13.20 10.62 -18.32
C ASP A 48 -12.08 9.68 -18.81
N ALA A 49 -12.25 9.04 -19.97
CA ALA A 49 -11.29 8.08 -20.51
C ALA A 49 -9.89 8.67 -20.69
N LEU A 50 -9.82 9.97 -21.02
CA LEU A 50 -8.55 10.67 -21.25
C LEU A 50 -7.72 10.84 -19.97
N PHE A 51 -8.33 10.88 -18.78
CA PHE A 51 -7.58 11.00 -17.53
C PHE A 51 -6.77 9.75 -17.19
N PHE A 52 -7.24 8.58 -17.61
CA PHE A 52 -6.55 7.31 -17.39
C PHE A 52 -5.45 7.03 -18.44
N ALA A 53 -5.56 7.64 -19.62
CA ALA A 53 -4.70 7.40 -20.77
C ALA A 53 -3.18 7.56 -20.52
N PRO A 54 -2.70 8.49 -19.67
CA PRO A 54 -1.26 8.63 -19.43
C PRO A 54 -0.62 7.35 -18.88
N PHE A 55 -1.32 6.62 -18.01
CA PHE A 55 -0.79 5.48 -17.28
C PHE A 55 -1.53 4.15 -17.52
N CYS A 56 -2.60 4.13 -18.30
CA CYS A 56 -3.31 2.92 -18.71
C CYS A 56 -3.09 2.58 -20.19
N SER A 57 -3.22 1.31 -20.57
CA SER A 57 -3.41 0.95 -21.98
C SER A 57 -4.84 1.26 -22.42
N ARG A 58 -5.10 1.35 -23.73
CA ARG A 58 -6.45 1.56 -24.25
C ARG A 58 -7.42 0.46 -23.77
N ASP A 59 -6.98 -0.80 -23.82
CA ASP A 59 -7.76 -1.96 -23.35
C ASP A 59 -8.06 -1.89 -21.85
N ASP A 60 -7.15 -1.35 -21.03
CA ASP A 60 -7.42 -1.10 -19.61
C ASP A 60 -8.50 -0.03 -19.46
N VAL A 61 -8.41 1.06 -20.22
CA VAL A 61 -9.42 2.15 -20.17
C VAL A 61 -10.81 1.63 -20.53
N GLU A 62 -10.95 0.78 -21.56
CA GLU A 62 -12.25 0.17 -21.88
C GLU A 62 -12.84 -0.62 -20.72
N LYS A 63 -12.02 -1.41 -20.03
CA LYS A 63 -12.42 -2.21 -18.86
C LYS A 63 -12.78 -1.33 -17.65
N ILE A 64 -12.07 -0.21 -17.46
CA ILE A 64 -12.33 0.76 -16.39
C ILE A 64 -13.67 1.47 -16.62
N MET A 65 -13.93 1.90 -17.85
CA MET A 65 -15.17 2.61 -18.22
C MET A 65 -16.39 1.69 -18.21
N ASN A 66 -16.21 0.41 -18.55
CA ASN A 66 -17.28 -0.59 -18.54
C ASN A 66 -16.84 -1.94 -17.94
N PRO A 67 -16.76 -2.05 -16.59
CA PRO A 67 -16.30 -3.27 -15.93
C PRO A 67 -17.26 -4.45 -16.14
N LYS A 68 -16.76 -5.56 -16.67
CA LYS A 68 -17.57 -6.76 -16.98
C LYS A 68 -17.36 -7.89 -15.97
N SER A 69 -16.24 -7.89 -15.26
CA SER A 69 -15.84 -8.89 -14.28
C SER A 69 -15.36 -8.25 -12.98
N ALA A 70 -15.26 -9.05 -11.89
CA ALA A 70 -14.66 -8.58 -10.65
C ALA A 70 -13.21 -8.11 -10.85
N SER A 71 -12.45 -8.74 -11.75
CA SER A 71 -11.07 -8.32 -12.05
C SER A 71 -11.03 -6.94 -12.71
N ASP A 72 -12.00 -6.62 -13.56
CA ASP A 72 -12.14 -5.28 -14.15
C ASP A 72 -12.47 -4.24 -13.07
N TYR A 73 -13.26 -4.61 -12.05
CA TYR A 73 -13.51 -3.73 -10.90
C TYR A 73 -12.26 -3.49 -10.06
N LEU A 74 -11.41 -4.50 -9.86
CA LEU A 74 -10.12 -4.30 -9.19
C LEU A 74 -9.19 -3.40 -10.03
N LEU A 75 -9.19 -3.56 -11.35
CA LEU A 75 -8.46 -2.65 -12.26
C LEU A 75 -8.99 -1.21 -12.16
N LYS A 76 -10.32 -1.04 -12.16
CA LYS A 76 -10.95 0.26 -11.94
C LYS A 76 -10.51 0.88 -10.63
N LEU A 77 -10.59 0.14 -9.52
CA LEU A 77 -10.14 0.61 -8.22
C LEU A 77 -8.68 1.10 -8.23
N ARG A 78 -7.79 0.36 -8.88
CA ARG A 78 -6.38 0.75 -9.05
C ARG A 78 -6.22 2.02 -9.87
N ALA A 79 -6.98 2.18 -10.95
CA ALA A 79 -6.88 3.34 -11.82
C ALA A 79 -7.43 4.61 -11.16
N GLU A 80 -8.60 4.51 -10.52
CA GLU A 80 -9.23 5.59 -9.75
C GLU A 80 -8.34 6.08 -8.60
N SER A 81 -7.54 5.18 -8.02
CA SER A 81 -6.62 5.54 -6.93
C SER A 81 -5.37 6.30 -7.40
N ILE A 82 -5.12 6.38 -8.71
CA ILE A 82 -3.96 7.04 -9.33
C ILE A 82 -4.37 8.35 -10.01
N VAL A 83 -5.53 8.36 -10.67
CA VAL A 83 -5.92 9.37 -11.68
C VAL A 83 -5.91 10.82 -11.18
N ASP A 84 -6.26 11.06 -9.91
CA ASP A 84 -6.31 12.41 -9.33
C ASP A 84 -5.02 12.80 -8.60
N ASN A 85 -3.96 11.98 -8.70
CA ASN A 85 -2.70 12.23 -8.01
C ASN A 85 -1.54 12.40 -9.00
N PRO A 86 -1.16 13.65 -9.32
CA PRO A 86 -0.10 13.94 -10.29
C PRO A 86 1.23 13.24 -9.97
N ARG A 87 1.55 13.08 -8.69
CA ARG A 87 2.79 12.40 -8.26
C ARG A 87 2.70 10.90 -8.52
N LEU A 88 1.55 10.26 -8.28
CA LEU A 88 1.33 8.86 -8.66
C LEU A 88 1.34 8.66 -10.18
N ILE A 89 0.71 9.54 -10.95
CA ILE A 89 0.77 9.46 -12.41
C ILE A 89 2.23 9.41 -12.88
N ARG A 90 3.11 10.26 -12.31
CA ARG A 90 4.55 10.23 -12.62
C ARG A 90 5.24 8.93 -12.21
N VAL A 91 4.88 8.36 -11.05
CA VAL A 91 5.37 7.03 -10.64
C VAL A 91 4.99 5.99 -11.69
N PHE A 92 3.73 5.95 -12.12
CA PHE A 92 3.28 4.98 -13.11
C PHE A 92 3.83 5.25 -14.51
N LEU A 93 4.11 6.50 -14.88
CA LEU A 93 4.84 6.83 -16.11
C LEU A 93 6.29 6.32 -16.05
N LYS A 94 6.98 6.44 -14.91
CA LYS A 94 8.31 5.83 -14.72
C LYS A 94 8.23 4.31 -14.84
N ARG A 95 7.25 3.67 -14.17
CA ARG A 95 7.03 2.22 -14.26
C ARG A 95 6.78 1.80 -15.71
N LYS A 96 5.97 2.56 -16.45
CA LYS A 96 5.66 2.37 -17.89
C LYS A 96 6.88 2.41 -18.79
N ALA A 97 7.82 3.32 -18.57
CA ALA A 97 9.03 3.44 -19.38
C ALA A 97 9.88 2.15 -19.43
N GLY A 98 9.71 1.24 -18.47
CA GLY A 98 10.37 -0.07 -18.45
C GLY A 98 9.71 -1.16 -19.30
N TYR A 99 8.59 -0.89 -19.99
CA TYR A 99 7.80 -1.91 -20.71
C TYR A 99 7.45 -1.47 -22.13
N THR A 100 7.63 -2.37 -23.09
CA THR A 100 7.27 -2.15 -24.51
C THR A 100 5.76 -2.22 -24.76
N ASN A 101 5.06 -3.12 -24.07
CA ASN A 101 3.61 -3.31 -24.13
C ASN A 101 3.00 -3.07 -22.74
N TRP A 102 3.04 -1.81 -22.30
CA TRP A 102 2.51 -1.43 -20.99
C TRP A 102 1.00 -1.61 -20.90
N SER A 103 0.56 -2.17 -19.77
CA SER A 103 -0.83 -2.22 -19.33
C SER A 103 -0.81 -2.19 -17.80
N LEU A 104 -1.74 -1.44 -17.21
CA LEU A 104 -1.87 -1.36 -15.75
C LEU A 104 -2.28 -2.72 -15.17
N SER A 105 -3.19 -3.45 -15.84
CA SER A 105 -3.58 -4.79 -15.41
C SER A 105 -2.43 -5.79 -15.45
N GLU A 106 -1.65 -5.82 -16.53
CA GLU A 106 -0.49 -6.73 -16.63
C GLU A 106 0.67 -6.32 -15.72
N TYR A 107 0.85 -5.03 -15.42
CA TYR A 107 1.80 -4.58 -14.40
C TYR A 107 1.48 -5.20 -13.05
N TYR A 108 0.25 -5.04 -12.57
CA TYR A 108 -0.15 -5.59 -11.27
C TYR A 108 -0.14 -7.11 -11.25
N LYS A 109 -0.54 -7.76 -12.35
CA LYS A 109 -0.49 -9.22 -12.47
C LYS A 109 0.92 -9.80 -12.29
N LYS A 110 1.96 -9.07 -12.73
CA LYS A 110 3.35 -9.46 -12.49
C LYS A 110 3.78 -9.29 -11.04
N GLN A 111 3.08 -8.44 -10.29
CA GLN A 111 3.28 -8.21 -8.86
C GLN A 111 2.37 -9.10 -7.99
N ASP A 112 1.53 -9.96 -8.59
CA ASP A 112 0.58 -10.78 -7.84
C ASP A 112 1.29 -11.69 -6.83
N ARG A 113 0.87 -11.58 -5.57
CA ARG A 113 1.40 -12.38 -4.45
C ARG A 113 0.39 -13.39 -3.92
N ASP A 114 -0.85 -13.35 -4.39
CA ASP A 114 -1.90 -14.27 -3.97
C ASP A 114 -1.69 -15.73 -4.39
N PRO A 115 -0.97 -16.08 -5.50
CA PRO A 115 -0.81 -17.49 -5.85
C PRO A 115 0.00 -18.24 -4.78
N LEU A 116 0.87 -17.55 -4.05
CA LEU A 116 1.65 -18.13 -2.97
C LEU A 116 0.75 -18.62 -1.82
N TYR A 117 -0.16 -17.77 -1.34
CA TYR A 117 -1.11 -18.16 -0.28
C TYR A 117 -2.04 -19.27 -0.76
N LEU A 118 -2.63 -19.11 -1.95
CA LEU A 118 -3.60 -20.04 -2.53
C LEU A 118 -3.02 -21.43 -2.74
N LYS A 119 -1.74 -21.53 -3.12
CA LYS A 119 -1.00 -22.79 -3.32
C LYS A 119 -1.00 -23.69 -2.08
N PHE A 120 -1.04 -23.10 -0.88
CA PHE A 120 -1.00 -23.86 0.38
C PHE A 120 -2.38 -24.07 1.01
N LEU A 121 -3.48 -23.85 0.28
CA LEU A 121 -4.82 -24.15 0.77
C LEU A 121 -5.21 -25.61 0.52
N SER A 122 -6.25 -26.08 1.23
CA SER A 122 -6.94 -27.31 0.83
C SER A 122 -7.63 -27.11 -0.51
N LYS A 123 -7.81 -28.18 -1.30
CA LYS A 123 -8.50 -28.11 -2.60
C LYS A 123 -9.84 -27.38 -2.52
N GLY A 124 -10.67 -27.71 -1.51
CA GLY A 124 -11.98 -27.08 -1.33
C GLY A 124 -11.92 -25.59 -0.98
N ASN A 125 -10.89 -25.13 -0.25
CA ASN A 125 -10.72 -23.71 0.03
C ASN A 125 -10.14 -22.97 -1.19
N TYR A 126 -9.20 -23.58 -1.90
CA TYR A 126 -8.66 -23.05 -3.15
C TYR A 126 -9.77 -22.83 -4.18
N ASP A 127 -10.65 -23.82 -4.39
CA ASP A 127 -11.73 -23.73 -5.37
C ASP A 127 -12.73 -22.59 -5.07
N LYS A 128 -12.90 -22.23 -3.80
CA LYS A 128 -13.74 -21.09 -3.37
C LYS A 128 -13.09 -19.73 -3.59
N LEU A 129 -11.75 -19.67 -3.63
CA LEU A 129 -11.00 -18.41 -3.64
C LEU A 129 -10.31 -18.10 -4.97
N LYS A 130 -10.01 -19.10 -5.81
CA LYS A 130 -9.24 -18.93 -7.05
C LYS A 130 -9.79 -17.92 -8.06
N ASN A 131 -11.06 -17.55 -7.92
CA ASN A 131 -11.75 -16.59 -8.78
C ASN A 131 -12.05 -15.26 -8.07
N VAL A 132 -11.59 -15.07 -6.83
CA VAL A 132 -11.69 -13.80 -6.11
C VAL A 132 -10.47 -12.98 -6.50
N PRO A 133 -10.62 -11.88 -7.27
CA PRO A 133 -9.48 -11.05 -7.64
C PRO A 133 -8.90 -10.39 -6.40
N ALA A 134 -7.60 -10.55 -6.21
CA ALA A 134 -6.87 -9.99 -5.10
C ALA A 134 -5.53 -9.41 -5.56
N GLY A 135 -5.06 -8.36 -4.90
CA GLY A 135 -3.71 -7.84 -5.14
C GLY A 135 -3.52 -6.43 -4.64
N SER A 136 -2.35 -5.86 -4.93
CA SER A 136 -2.01 -4.52 -4.49
C SER A 136 -2.80 -3.45 -5.25
N ALA A 137 -3.05 -2.32 -4.61
CA ALA A 137 -3.58 -1.10 -5.20
C ALA A 137 -3.09 0.13 -4.42
N TYR A 138 -2.97 1.29 -5.07
CA TYR A 138 -2.49 2.50 -4.41
C TYR A 138 -3.61 3.17 -3.57
N ILE A 139 -3.97 2.56 -2.44
CA ILE A 139 -4.99 3.08 -1.53
C ILE A 139 -4.29 3.81 -0.38
N ASN A 140 -4.58 5.11 -0.18
CA ASN A 140 -3.85 5.95 0.79
C ASN A 140 -4.03 5.48 2.25
N THR A 141 -5.15 4.83 2.57
CA THR A 141 -5.28 4.14 3.86
C THR A 141 -4.36 2.93 3.88
N VAL A 142 -3.45 2.89 4.86
CA VAL A 142 -2.57 1.74 5.16
C VAL A 142 -3.40 0.58 5.71
N ASN A 143 -4.13 -0.11 4.82
CA ASN A 143 -4.97 -1.26 5.14
C ASN A 143 -5.20 -2.16 3.91
N ALA A 144 -5.78 -3.33 4.11
CA ALA A 144 -6.45 -4.09 3.05
C ALA A 144 -7.96 -3.86 3.10
N VAL A 145 -8.61 -3.95 1.95
CA VAL A 145 -10.06 -3.78 1.83
C VAL A 145 -10.66 -4.90 1.00
N CYS A 146 -11.62 -5.62 1.58
CA CYS A 146 -12.55 -6.45 0.85
C CYS A 146 -13.75 -5.60 0.41
N SER A 147 -13.88 -5.37 -0.91
CA SER A 147 -14.95 -4.57 -1.48
C SER A 147 -15.95 -5.44 -2.26
N LYS A 148 -17.24 -5.13 -2.11
CA LYS A 148 -18.31 -5.73 -2.90
C LYS A 148 -18.52 -4.96 -4.20
N SER A 149 -18.42 -5.64 -5.34
CA SER A 149 -18.83 -5.11 -6.64
C SER A 149 -20.07 -5.86 -7.18
N PRO A 150 -20.79 -5.29 -8.17
CA PRO A 150 -21.86 -5.99 -8.89
C PRO A 150 -21.45 -7.32 -9.56
N LYS A 151 -20.14 -7.55 -9.76
CA LYS A 151 -19.60 -8.74 -10.43
C LYS A 151 -18.90 -9.71 -9.48
N GLY A 152 -18.94 -9.43 -8.17
CA GLY A 152 -18.27 -10.23 -7.14
C GLY A 152 -17.42 -9.37 -6.22
N ASN A 153 -16.87 -9.99 -5.19
CA ASN A 153 -15.98 -9.31 -4.26
C ASN A 153 -14.58 -9.20 -4.84
N VAL A 154 -13.87 -8.13 -4.47
CA VAL A 154 -12.46 -7.89 -4.78
C VAL A 154 -11.70 -7.62 -3.49
N ILE A 155 -10.44 -8.03 -3.44
CA ILE A 155 -9.54 -7.73 -2.33
C ILE A 155 -8.44 -6.81 -2.83
N ALA A 156 -8.26 -5.66 -2.19
CA ALA A 156 -7.19 -4.74 -2.50
C ALA A 156 -6.32 -4.54 -1.26
N VAL A 157 -5.01 -4.77 -1.40
CA VAL A 157 -4.02 -4.50 -0.35
C VAL A 157 -3.31 -3.19 -0.70
N SER A 158 -3.23 -2.25 0.24
CA SER A 158 -2.60 -0.94 0.01
C SER A 158 -1.11 -1.06 -0.31
N GLU A 159 -0.63 -0.46 -1.40
CA GLU A 159 0.83 -0.30 -1.66
C GLU A 159 1.53 0.48 -0.51
N PRO A 160 0.96 1.59 0.01
CA PRO A 160 1.46 2.23 1.23
C PRO A 160 1.62 1.30 2.43
N LEU A 161 0.74 0.30 2.60
CA LEU A 161 0.88 -0.70 3.67
C LEU A 161 2.13 -1.55 3.49
N GLU A 162 2.51 -1.89 2.27
CA GLU A 162 3.73 -2.64 2.01
C GLU A 162 4.98 -1.83 2.36
N GLN A 163 5.00 -0.55 1.99
CA GLN A 163 6.10 0.36 2.35
C GLN A 163 6.17 0.54 3.85
N TYR A 164 5.02 0.73 4.51
CA TYR A 164 4.94 0.82 5.96
C TYR A 164 5.56 -0.40 6.65
N LEU A 165 5.17 -1.62 6.24
CA LEU A 165 5.72 -2.86 6.79
C LEU A 165 7.23 -2.96 6.54
N TYR A 166 7.69 -2.60 5.34
CA TYR A 166 9.10 -2.61 4.98
C TYR A 166 9.95 -1.68 5.86
N PHE A 167 9.52 -0.43 6.07
CA PHE A 167 10.24 0.51 6.94
C PHE A 167 10.16 0.14 8.42
N MET A 168 9.03 -0.45 8.87
CA MET A 168 8.96 -1.01 10.22
C MET A 168 9.90 -2.21 10.41
N ASN A 169 10.07 -3.06 9.39
CA ASN A 169 11.05 -4.15 9.42
C ASN A 169 12.48 -3.61 9.53
N ILE A 170 12.82 -2.55 8.78
CA ILE A 170 14.14 -1.89 8.89
C ILE A 170 14.36 -1.33 10.28
N PHE A 171 13.36 -0.64 10.85
CA PHE A 171 13.46 -0.13 12.22
C PHE A 171 13.70 -1.26 13.24
N PHE A 172 12.92 -2.33 13.14
CA PHE A 172 12.89 -3.41 14.12
C PHE A 172 14.11 -4.33 14.02
N TYR A 173 14.49 -4.74 12.81
CA TYR A 173 15.58 -5.69 12.55
C TYR A 173 16.88 -5.04 12.07
N GLY A 174 16.93 -3.72 11.87
CA GLY A 174 18.08 -3.07 11.26
C GLY A 174 19.39 -3.24 12.02
N ASP A 175 19.33 -3.36 13.35
CA ASP A 175 20.50 -3.60 14.20
C ASP A 175 21.21 -4.92 13.85
N ASP A 176 20.44 -5.97 13.52
CA ASP A 176 20.99 -7.27 13.09
C ASP A 176 21.83 -7.17 11.81
N PHE A 177 21.66 -6.09 11.05
CA PHE A 177 22.38 -5.78 9.81
C PHE A 177 23.39 -4.63 9.97
N GLY A 178 23.61 -4.14 11.20
CA GLY A 178 24.50 -3.02 11.48
C GLY A 178 23.99 -1.66 10.98
N ILE A 179 22.67 -1.51 10.81
CA ILE A 179 22.04 -0.22 10.51
C ILE A 179 22.02 0.58 11.81
N ASP A 180 22.68 1.74 11.82
CA ASP A 180 22.77 2.59 13.00
C ASP A 180 21.40 3.13 13.47
N ASP A 181 21.34 3.54 14.74
CA ASP A 181 20.12 4.03 15.38
C ASP A 181 19.52 5.26 14.70
N HIS A 182 20.35 6.10 14.06
CA HIS A 182 19.86 7.28 13.34
C HIS A 182 19.08 6.89 12.08
N ASN A 183 19.57 5.90 11.33
CA ASN A 183 18.84 5.37 10.17
C ASN A 183 17.62 4.55 10.59
N ARG A 184 17.69 3.79 11.68
CA ARG A 184 16.54 3.07 12.24
C ARG A 184 15.44 4.02 12.72
N PHE A 185 15.82 5.12 13.38
CA PHE A 185 14.91 6.20 13.74
C PHE A 185 14.22 6.80 12.52
N ASN A 186 14.98 7.10 11.45
CA ASN A 186 14.40 7.63 10.21
C ASN A 186 13.48 6.61 9.52
N ALA A 187 13.79 5.31 9.57
CA ALA A 187 12.89 4.26 9.08
C ALA A 187 11.57 4.23 9.87
N PHE A 188 11.64 4.33 11.19
CA PHE A 188 10.44 4.46 12.03
C PHE A 188 9.63 5.71 11.66
N LEU A 189 10.30 6.86 11.50
CA LEU A 189 9.67 8.13 11.12
C LEU A 189 8.96 8.02 9.76
N ILE A 190 9.60 7.44 8.74
CA ILE A 190 8.98 7.19 7.42
C ILE A 190 7.74 6.32 7.57
N ALA A 191 7.82 5.22 8.32
CA ALA A 191 6.68 4.33 8.55
C ALA A 191 5.50 5.07 9.23
N GLN A 192 5.77 5.85 10.27
CA GLN A 192 4.72 6.61 10.96
C GLN A 192 4.12 7.72 10.08
N ARG A 193 4.93 8.38 9.25
CA ARG A 193 4.45 9.36 8.28
C ARG A 193 3.66 8.72 7.15
N LEU A 194 3.97 7.49 6.74
CA LEU A 194 3.19 6.74 5.75
C LEU A 194 1.77 6.48 6.23
N ILE A 195 1.61 5.92 7.43
CA ILE A 195 0.28 5.64 8.00
C ILE A 195 -0.49 6.91 8.35
N ALA A 196 0.21 7.98 8.75
CA ALA A 196 -0.38 9.31 8.90
C ALA A 196 -0.67 10.00 7.54
N GLY A 197 -0.20 9.49 6.41
CA GLY A 197 -0.41 10.07 5.09
C GLY A 197 0.31 11.40 4.87
N PHE A 198 1.43 11.61 5.56
CA PHE A 198 2.35 12.74 5.40
C PHE A 198 3.56 12.39 4.54
N GLU A 199 3.84 11.10 4.37
CA GLU A 199 4.91 10.65 3.47
C GLU A 199 4.47 10.71 2.01
N SER A 200 5.37 11.14 1.13
CA SER A 200 5.15 11.09 -0.30
C SER A 200 5.02 9.63 -0.82
N PRO A 201 4.27 9.40 -1.91
CA PRO A 201 4.01 8.07 -2.46
C PRO A 201 5.11 7.51 -3.38
N ASP A 202 6.10 8.32 -3.72
CA ASP A 202 6.95 8.20 -4.90
C ASP A 202 8.24 7.41 -4.68
N PHE A 203 8.17 6.30 -3.93
CA PHE A 203 9.33 5.45 -3.58
C PHE A 203 10.15 5.00 -4.78
N ASP A 204 9.48 4.75 -5.92
CA ASP A 204 10.18 4.34 -7.14
C ASP A 204 10.92 5.49 -7.80
N LEU A 205 10.37 6.71 -7.76
CA LEU A 205 10.99 7.90 -8.33
C LEU A 205 12.12 8.38 -7.44
N ASP A 206 11.88 8.41 -6.14
CA ASP A 206 12.74 8.97 -5.10
C ASP A 206 13.01 7.97 -3.96
N PRO A 207 13.84 6.94 -4.15
CA PRO A 207 14.04 5.93 -3.11
C PRO A 207 14.52 6.54 -1.80
N ARG A 208 13.91 6.13 -0.67
CA ARG A 208 14.24 6.67 0.67
C ARG A 208 15.58 6.14 1.19
N CYS A 209 16.00 4.99 0.65
CA CYS A 209 17.25 4.30 0.93
C CYS A 209 17.65 3.44 -0.27
N ILE A 210 18.93 3.09 -0.36
CA ILE A 210 19.46 2.05 -1.25
C ILE A 210 20.34 1.13 -0.39
N PHE A 211 19.80 -0.02 -0.02
CA PHE A 211 20.49 -0.99 0.83
C PHE A 211 21.36 -1.98 0.02
N PRO A 212 22.33 -2.65 0.69
CA PRO A 212 22.92 -3.87 0.15
C PRO A 212 21.84 -4.94 -0.14
N GLU A 213 22.08 -5.75 -1.17
CA GLU A 213 21.12 -6.76 -1.66
C GLU A 213 20.67 -7.75 -0.57
N SER A 214 21.57 -8.14 0.35
CA SER A 214 21.23 -9.06 1.44
C SER A 214 20.19 -8.48 2.41
N VAL A 215 20.31 -7.19 2.74
CA VAL A 215 19.35 -6.48 3.60
C VAL A 215 18.03 -6.36 2.85
N GLU A 216 18.07 -6.00 1.57
CA GLU A 216 16.88 -5.86 0.74
C GLU A 216 16.09 -7.17 0.65
N ILE A 217 16.76 -8.29 0.36
CA ILE A 217 16.15 -9.62 0.29
C ILE A 217 15.49 -9.99 1.62
N PHE A 218 16.14 -9.71 2.75
CA PHE A 218 15.59 -10.04 4.06
C PHE A 218 14.36 -9.20 4.40
N MET A 219 14.45 -7.86 4.27
CA MET A 219 13.36 -6.95 4.61
C MET A 219 12.16 -7.14 3.69
N SER A 220 12.38 -7.27 2.38
CA SER A 220 11.33 -7.58 1.42
C SER A 220 10.75 -8.98 1.63
N GLY A 221 11.56 -9.96 2.05
CA GLY A 221 11.09 -11.29 2.45
C GLY A 221 10.11 -11.25 3.62
N LEU A 222 10.43 -10.51 4.68
CA LEU A 222 9.55 -10.31 5.84
C LEU A 222 8.26 -9.57 5.45
N THR A 223 8.37 -8.48 4.69
CA THR A 223 7.21 -7.74 4.17
C THR A 223 6.29 -8.64 3.36
N ASN A 224 6.84 -9.51 2.51
CA ASN A 224 6.05 -10.48 1.75
C ASN A 224 5.31 -11.46 2.66
N ILE A 225 5.94 -11.98 3.73
CA ILE A 225 5.28 -12.87 4.68
C ILE A 225 4.16 -12.16 5.45
N GLN A 226 4.37 -10.91 5.86
CA GLN A 226 3.32 -10.07 6.48
C GLN A 226 2.16 -9.83 5.50
N TYR A 227 2.46 -9.55 4.23
CA TYR A 227 1.46 -9.45 3.16
C TYR A 227 0.63 -10.73 3.02
N GLN A 228 1.26 -11.91 3.08
CA GLN A 228 0.53 -13.19 3.03
C GLN A 228 -0.43 -13.36 4.20
N PHE A 229 -0.09 -12.87 5.40
CA PHE A 229 -1.01 -12.85 6.53
C PHE A 229 -2.21 -11.93 6.26
N ILE A 230 -1.98 -10.69 5.82
CA ILE A 230 -3.02 -9.71 5.53
C ILE A 230 -3.98 -10.24 4.45
N LEU A 231 -3.44 -10.79 3.36
CA LEU A 231 -4.26 -11.40 2.33
C LEU A 231 -5.02 -12.64 2.84
N GLY A 232 -4.36 -13.49 3.63
CA GLY A 232 -4.99 -14.65 4.25
C GLY A 232 -6.11 -14.30 5.21
N HIS A 233 -6.01 -13.15 5.89
CA HIS A 233 -7.06 -12.59 6.75
C HIS A 233 -8.30 -12.24 5.92
N GLU A 234 -8.15 -11.48 4.83
CA GLU A 234 -9.26 -11.14 3.92
C GLU A 234 -9.90 -12.40 3.30
N TYR A 235 -9.09 -13.36 2.86
CA TYR A 235 -9.59 -14.65 2.37
C TYR A 235 -10.32 -15.47 3.45
N SER A 236 -9.96 -15.28 4.72
CA SER A 236 -10.66 -15.95 5.82
C SER A 236 -12.06 -15.39 6.02
N HIS A 237 -12.27 -14.08 5.84
CA HIS A 237 -13.63 -13.51 5.82
C HIS A 237 -14.50 -14.13 4.73
N HIS A 238 -13.94 -14.35 3.53
CA HIS A 238 -14.61 -15.08 2.45
C HIS A 238 -14.97 -16.51 2.85
N LEU A 239 -13.99 -17.29 3.32
CA LEU A 239 -14.18 -18.72 3.60
C LEU A 239 -15.10 -19.00 4.79
N LEU A 240 -15.15 -18.08 5.75
CA LEU A 240 -16.01 -18.16 6.95
C LEU A 240 -17.41 -17.57 6.71
N GLY A 241 -17.68 -16.97 5.54
CA GLY A 241 -18.97 -16.37 5.24
C GLY A 241 -19.25 -15.09 6.01
N HIS A 242 -18.21 -14.32 6.36
CA HIS A 242 -18.35 -13.04 7.07
C HIS A 242 -18.90 -11.91 6.20
N LEU A 243 -18.93 -12.12 4.87
CA LEU A 243 -19.31 -11.13 3.85
C LEU A 243 -20.83 -11.08 3.65
N SER A 244 -21.53 -10.57 4.65
CA SER A 244 -22.98 -10.36 4.62
C SER A 244 -23.32 -8.94 4.17
N ASP A 245 -24.38 -8.79 3.39
CA ASP A 245 -24.90 -7.47 2.94
C ASP A 245 -25.32 -6.58 4.11
N ALA A 246 -25.72 -7.18 5.24
CA ALA A 246 -26.03 -6.44 6.47
C ALA A 246 -24.80 -5.70 7.06
N ASN A 247 -23.60 -6.09 6.67
CA ASN A 247 -22.34 -5.52 7.13
C ASN A 247 -21.73 -4.52 6.12
N LEU A 248 -22.41 -4.26 5.00
CA LEU A 248 -21.89 -3.42 3.93
C LEU A 248 -22.00 -1.94 4.29
N VAL A 249 -20.89 -1.23 4.17
CA VAL A 249 -20.80 0.22 4.33
C VAL A 249 -20.34 0.83 3.02
N SER A 250 -20.94 1.95 2.62
CA SER A 250 -20.53 2.72 1.45
C SER A 250 -19.82 3.97 1.93
N THR A 251 -18.60 4.18 1.45
CA THR A 251 -17.75 5.31 1.81
C THR A 251 -17.32 6.01 0.53
N ASN A 252 -17.26 7.35 0.56
CA ASN A 252 -16.75 8.10 -0.59
C ASN A 252 -15.27 7.79 -0.75
N PHE A 253 -14.83 7.60 -1.99
CA PHE A 253 -13.45 7.23 -2.25
C PHE A 253 -12.45 8.31 -1.80
N SER A 254 -12.87 9.57 -1.75
CA SER A 254 -12.11 10.69 -1.19
C SER A 254 -11.81 10.56 0.32
N GLU A 255 -12.60 9.80 1.07
CA GLU A 255 -12.32 9.49 2.49
C GLU A 255 -11.18 8.45 2.63
N ILE A 256 -10.92 7.68 1.57
CA ILE A 256 -9.93 6.60 1.52
C ILE A 256 -8.67 7.06 0.77
N VAL A 257 -8.83 7.89 -0.26
CA VAL A 257 -7.78 8.43 -1.12
C VAL A 257 -7.78 9.96 -1.01
N ARG A 258 -6.89 10.49 -0.17
CA ARG A 258 -6.57 11.93 -0.10
C ARG A 258 -6.30 12.51 -1.50
N GLY A 259 -6.95 13.64 -1.79
CA GLY A 259 -6.80 14.36 -3.05
C GLY A 259 -7.66 13.83 -4.21
N PHE A 260 -8.48 12.80 -3.98
CA PHE A 260 -9.46 12.36 -4.97
C PHE A 260 -10.63 13.36 -5.01
N GLU A 261 -10.90 13.90 -6.19
CA GLU A 261 -11.96 14.90 -6.42
C GLU A 261 -13.23 14.28 -7.04
N GLY A 262 -13.17 13.01 -7.42
CA GLY A 262 -14.31 12.30 -8.01
C GLY A 262 -15.42 11.89 -7.01
N THR A 263 -16.52 11.37 -7.56
CA THR A 263 -17.70 10.90 -6.80
C THR A 263 -17.75 9.39 -6.61
N TYR A 264 -16.67 8.68 -6.88
CA TYR A 264 -16.61 7.21 -6.75
C TYR A 264 -16.89 6.80 -5.30
N LYS A 265 -17.71 5.75 -5.13
CA LYS A 265 -18.05 5.19 -3.82
C LYS A 265 -17.57 3.76 -3.72
N LEU A 266 -16.88 3.43 -2.63
CA LEU A 266 -16.42 2.08 -2.34
C LEU A 266 -17.34 1.43 -1.32
N SER A 267 -17.95 0.32 -1.69
CA SER A 267 -18.70 -0.54 -0.77
C SER A 267 -17.76 -1.57 -0.16
N HIS A 268 -17.57 -1.53 1.16
CA HIS A 268 -16.71 -2.44 1.90
C HIS A 268 -17.43 -3.01 3.13
N TYR A 269 -16.94 -4.13 3.65
CA TYR A 269 -17.57 -4.80 4.79
C TYR A 269 -16.96 -4.31 6.12
N LYS A 270 -17.82 -4.09 7.13
CA LYS A 270 -17.38 -3.93 8.52
C LYS A 270 -17.61 -5.21 9.30
N TYR A 271 -16.70 -5.53 10.20
CA TYR A 271 -16.75 -6.79 10.93
C TYR A 271 -16.85 -6.55 12.43
N SER A 272 -17.59 -7.42 13.13
CA SER A 272 -17.54 -7.43 14.58
C SER A 272 -16.20 -7.97 15.06
N HIS A 273 -15.78 -7.59 16.27
CA HIS A 273 -14.53 -8.07 16.86
C HIS A 273 -14.40 -9.60 16.86
N LYS A 274 -15.49 -10.33 17.04
CA LYS A 274 -15.47 -11.80 17.00
C LYS A 274 -15.04 -12.33 15.62
N LEU A 275 -15.56 -11.75 14.55
CA LEU A 275 -15.26 -12.15 13.18
C LEU A 275 -13.80 -11.86 12.82
N GLU A 276 -13.26 -10.75 13.32
CA GLU A 276 -11.86 -10.37 13.20
C GLU A 276 -10.91 -11.39 13.82
N TYR A 277 -11.18 -11.80 15.07
CA TYR A 277 -10.39 -12.85 15.73
C TYR A 277 -10.50 -14.22 15.03
N ASP A 278 -11.65 -14.50 14.42
CA ASP A 278 -11.84 -15.72 13.65
C ASP A 278 -11.06 -15.67 12.33
N ALA A 279 -11.02 -14.52 11.65
CA ALA A 279 -10.25 -14.32 10.44
C ALA A 279 -8.73 -14.43 10.68
N ASP A 280 -8.21 -13.77 11.73
CA ASP A 280 -6.78 -13.85 12.11
C ASP A 280 -6.30 -15.29 12.29
N TRP A 281 -7.07 -16.07 13.04
CA TRP A 281 -6.76 -17.46 13.27
C TRP A 281 -6.83 -18.29 11.99
N HIS A 282 -7.86 -18.07 11.18
CA HIS A 282 -8.07 -18.87 9.97
C HIS A 282 -7.09 -18.53 8.85
N ALA A 283 -6.56 -17.30 8.84
CA ALA A 283 -5.47 -16.88 7.95
C ALA A 283 -4.25 -17.82 8.07
N ILE A 284 -4.01 -18.36 9.27
CA ILE A 284 -2.90 -19.31 9.52
C ILE A 284 -3.41 -20.76 9.51
N LYS A 285 -4.61 -21.04 10.00
CA LYS A 285 -5.15 -22.42 10.10
C LYS A 285 -5.46 -23.03 8.73
N PHE A 286 -5.85 -22.22 7.74
CA PHE A 286 -6.18 -22.70 6.40
C PHE A 286 -4.96 -23.11 5.57
N ILE A 287 -3.75 -22.66 5.95
CA ILE A 287 -2.50 -23.12 5.37
C ILE A 287 -2.28 -24.62 5.71
N LYS A 288 -2.23 -25.45 4.68
CA LYS A 288 -2.00 -26.90 4.69
C LYS A 288 -0.72 -27.24 3.91
N GLY A 289 -0.12 -28.39 4.23
CA GLY A 289 0.97 -28.96 3.44
C GLY A 289 2.35 -28.31 3.62
N ASN A 290 2.45 -27.12 4.20
CA ASN A 290 3.75 -26.48 4.48
C ASN A 290 3.79 -25.91 5.90
N LYS A 291 4.50 -26.62 6.80
CA LYS A 291 4.65 -26.20 8.21
C LYS A 291 5.49 -24.94 8.35
N GLN A 292 6.54 -24.80 7.54
CA GLN A 292 7.43 -23.66 7.60
C GLN A 292 6.69 -22.39 7.18
N PHE A 293 6.05 -22.39 6.01
CA PHE A 293 5.27 -21.25 5.53
C PHE A 293 4.15 -20.87 6.53
N ARG A 294 3.49 -21.87 7.14
CA ARG A 294 2.50 -21.61 8.17
C ARG A 294 3.08 -20.95 9.42
N ASN A 295 4.29 -21.34 9.83
CA ASN A 295 5.01 -20.72 10.92
C ASN A 295 5.46 -19.29 10.57
N ASP A 296 5.95 -19.08 9.36
CA ASP A 296 6.38 -17.78 8.87
C ASP A 296 5.20 -16.81 8.81
N VAL A 297 4.05 -17.21 8.26
CA VAL A 297 2.83 -16.38 8.25
C VAL A 297 2.36 -16.07 9.67
N ALA A 298 2.55 -16.97 10.65
CA ALA A 298 2.27 -16.68 12.05
C ALA A 298 3.22 -15.60 12.62
N ASN A 299 4.51 -15.64 12.31
CA ASN A 299 5.45 -14.56 12.65
C ASN A 299 5.08 -13.24 11.98
N GLY A 300 4.75 -13.28 10.68
CA GLY A 300 4.28 -12.12 9.93
C GLY A 300 3.02 -11.50 10.55
N ALA A 301 2.09 -12.32 11.01
CA ALA A 301 0.91 -11.86 11.73
C ALA A 301 1.26 -11.08 13.00
N PHE A 302 2.15 -11.64 13.83
CA PHE A 302 2.55 -10.98 15.06
C PHE A 302 3.30 -9.67 14.79
N LEU A 303 4.23 -9.65 13.83
CA LEU A 303 4.94 -8.43 13.44
C LEU A 303 3.97 -7.35 12.95
N ALA A 304 3.09 -7.70 12.00
CA ALA A 304 2.12 -6.75 11.47
C ALA A 304 1.22 -6.16 12.57
N LEU A 305 0.71 -6.99 13.48
CA LEU A 305 -0.13 -6.52 14.59
C LEU A 305 0.63 -5.66 15.60
N MET A 306 1.88 -6.01 15.93
CA MET A 306 2.73 -5.19 16.80
C MET A 306 3.03 -3.83 16.17
N TYR A 307 3.28 -3.79 14.86
CA TYR A 307 3.50 -2.54 14.14
C TYR A 307 2.23 -1.68 14.15
N MET A 308 1.07 -2.27 13.86
CA MET A 308 -0.21 -1.56 13.93
C MET A 308 -0.49 -0.99 15.31
N LYS A 309 -0.05 -1.64 16.40
CA LYS A 309 -0.17 -1.09 17.76
C LYS A 309 0.61 0.21 17.93
N VAL A 310 1.89 0.23 17.55
CA VAL A 310 2.70 1.45 17.73
C VAL A 310 2.19 2.59 16.87
N SER A 311 1.73 2.29 15.66
CA SER A 311 1.14 3.31 14.81
C SER A 311 -0.21 3.82 15.32
N SER A 312 -1.01 2.97 15.98
CA SER A 312 -2.23 3.45 16.63
C SER A 312 -1.89 4.45 17.73
N MET A 313 -0.85 4.19 18.54
CA MET A 313 -0.39 5.14 19.57
C MET A 313 0.03 6.49 18.98
N VAL A 314 0.74 6.48 17.85
CA VAL A 314 1.16 7.72 17.17
C VAL A 314 -0.05 8.46 16.61
N LEU A 315 -0.97 7.76 15.93
CA LEU A 315 -2.19 8.36 15.40
C LEU A 315 -3.09 8.91 16.50
N ASP A 316 -3.23 8.20 17.62
CA ASP A 316 -3.97 8.64 18.80
C ASP A 316 -3.39 9.94 19.36
N TYR A 317 -2.06 10.10 19.34
CA TYR A 317 -1.39 11.30 19.83
C TYR A 317 -1.60 12.50 18.89
N ILE A 318 -1.36 12.32 17.58
CA ILE A 318 -1.38 13.44 16.62
C ILE A 318 -2.80 13.83 16.18
N ASN A 319 -3.72 12.88 16.10
CA ASN A 319 -5.08 13.10 15.62
C ASN A 319 -6.05 12.05 16.20
N PRO A 320 -6.50 12.23 17.46
CA PRO A 320 -7.40 11.28 18.13
C PRO A 320 -8.70 10.98 17.37
N ALA A 321 -9.22 11.94 16.60
CA ALA A 321 -10.43 11.75 15.80
C ALA A 321 -10.21 10.82 14.60
N ARG A 322 -9.00 10.84 14.04
CA ARG A 322 -8.62 9.98 12.90
C ARG A 322 -8.33 8.56 13.33
N SER A 323 -7.77 8.35 14.52
CA SER A 323 -7.54 6.98 15.02
C SER A 323 -8.86 6.21 15.18
N THR A 324 -9.93 6.90 15.60
CA THR A 324 -11.26 6.33 15.75
C THR A 324 -11.89 5.95 14.40
N LEU A 325 -11.59 6.70 13.34
CA LEU A 325 -12.02 6.41 11.96
C LEU A 325 -11.23 5.24 11.33
N MET A 326 -9.97 5.04 11.72
CA MET A 326 -9.12 3.93 11.24
C MET A 326 -9.34 2.63 12.02
N SER A 327 -10.05 2.65 13.14
CA SER A 327 -10.33 1.48 13.97
C SER A 327 -11.49 0.65 13.41
N THR A 328 -11.26 -0.03 12.29
CA THR A 328 -12.16 -1.07 11.76
C THR A 328 -11.92 -2.43 12.42
N HIS A 329 -10.84 -2.57 13.19
CA HIS A 329 -10.41 -3.80 13.84
C HIS A 329 -10.30 -3.61 15.36
N PRO A 330 -10.42 -4.68 16.16
CA PRO A 330 -10.09 -4.65 17.58
C PRO A 330 -8.63 -4.24 17.83
N ASP A 331 -8.34 -3.81 19.06
CA ASP A 331 -6.99 -3.49 19.53
C ASP A 331 -5.98 -4.60 19.12
N PRO A 332 -4.84 -4.22 18.49
CA PRO A 332 -3.89 -5.21 17.97
C PRO A 332 -3.28 -6.12 19.04
N ILE A 333 -3.08 -5.64 20.27
CA ILE A 333 -2.56 -6.46 21.37
C ILE A 333 -3.56 -7.56 21.75
N GLN A 334 -4.86 -7.24 21.80
CA GLN A 334 -5.89 -8.26 21.99
C GLN A 334 -5.90 -9.31 20.88
N ARG A 335 -5.72 -8.89 19.61
CA ARG A 335 -5.61 -9.81 18.46
C ARG A 335 -4.40 -10.74 18.60
N ILE A 336 -3.22 -10.20 18.95
CA ILE A 336 -1.99 -10.99 19.19
C ILE A 336 -2.24 -12.09 20.21
N TRP A 337 -2.77 -11.74 21.39
CA TRP A 337 -2.94 -12.72 22.46
C TRP A 337 -3.98 -13.77 22.14
N LYS A 338 -5.11 -13.39 21.51
CA LYS A 338 -6.11 -14.36 21.05
C LYS A 338 -5.57 -15.30 19.98
N LEU A 339 -4.79 -14.77 19.04
CA LEU A 339 -4.15 -15.57 18.00
C LEU A 339 -3.15 -16.55 18.62
N ARG A 340 -2.29 -16.08 19.53
CA ARG A 340 -1.30 -16.91 20.23
C ARG A 340 -1.95 -18.05 21.01
N THR A 341 -3.04 -17.75 21.75
CA THR A 341 -3.83 -18.77 22.44
C THR A 341 -4.37 -19.82 21.47
N ARG A 342 -4.93 -19.42 20.33
CA ARG A 342 -5.46 -20.37 19.32
C ARG A 342 -4.39 -21.19 18.60
N LEU A 343 -3.18 -20.64 18.46
CA LEU A 343 -2.01 -21.36 17.94
C LEU A 343 -1.43 -22.38 18.94
N ASN A 344 -1.97 -22.46 20.17
CA ASN A 344 -1.55 -23.37 21.24
C ASN A 344 -0.05 -23.29 21.55
N ASN A 345 0.54 -22.11 21.42
CA ASN A 345 1.97 -21.86 21.60
C ASN A 345 2.93 -22.64 20.65
N LYS A 346 2.44 -23.18 19.53
CA LYS A 346 3.25 -24.05 18.65
C LYS A 346 3.84 -23.37 17.42
N LEU A 347 3.37 -22.17 17.06
CA LEU A 347 3.71 -21.51 15.80
C LEU A 347 3.99 -20.03 16.05
N GLY A 348 5.00 -19.53 15.35
CA GLY A 348 5.51 -18.18 15.47
C GLY A 348 6.09 -17.86 16.85
N PHE A 349 6.36 -16.58 17.09
CA PHE A 349 6.97 -16.07 18.31
C PHE A 349 6.33 -16.60 19.58
N ASP A 350 7.18 -16.99 20.53
CA ASP A 350 6.72 -17.40 21.84
C ASP A 350 6.21 -16.22 22.69
N ARG A 351 5.66 -16.55 23.86
CA ARG A 351 5.04 -15.55 24.72
C ARG A 351 6.06 -14.54 25.23
N ASP A 352 7.28 -14.98 25.52
CA ASP A 352 8.30 -14.12 26.11
C ASP A 352 8.86 -13.20 25.03
N GLN A 353 9.12 -13.73 23.83
CA GLN A 353 9.44 -12.95 22.63
C GLN A 353 8.37 -11.89 22.36
N LEU A 354 7.09 -12.27 22.34
CA LEU A 354 6.00 -11.31 22.12
C LEU A 354 5.96 -10.22 23.19
N THR A 355 6.07 -10.61 24.47
CA THR A 355 6.04 -9.66 25.58
C THR A 355 7.20 -8.67 25.52
N ASN A 356 8.41 -9.16 25.25
CA ASN A 356 9.61 -8.33 25.13
C ASN A 356 9.50 -7.40 23.92
N ASN A 357 9.08 -7.92 22.76
CA ASN A 357 8.96 -7.14 21.54
C ASN A 357 7.89 -6.04 21.65
N ILE A 358 6.72 -6.36 22.22
CA ILE A 358 5.67 -5.37 22.50
C ILE A 358 6.21 -4.30 23.46
N SER A 359 6.84 -4.70 24.57
CA SER A 359 7.34 -3.75 25.56
C SER A 359 8.41 -2.82 24.98
N PHE A 360 9.33 -3.35 24.18
CA PHE A 360 10.33 -2.56 23.46
C PHE A 360 9.65 -1.53 22.53
N LEU A 361 8.71 -1.99 21.71
CA LEU A 361 8.01 -1.16 20.74
C LEU A 361 7.17 -0.05 21.41
N GLU A 362 6.44 -0.37 22.47
CA GLU A 362 5.68 0.61 23.24
C GLU A 362 6.59 1.62 23.94
N SER A 363 7.69 1.16 24.56
CA SER A 363 8.67 2.04 25.20
C SER A 363 9.31 2.99 24.19
N TYR A 364 9.77 2.48 23.06
CA TYR A 364 10.38 3.30 22.00
C TYR A 364 9.37 4.33 21.46
N THR A 365 8.14 3.90 21.23
CA THR A 365 7.08 4.79 20.72
C THR A 365 6.73 5.89 21.70
N ASN A 366 6.64 5.58 23.00
CA ASN A 366 6.43 6.61 24.02
C ASN A 366 7.59 7.62 24.05
N ASP A 367 8.83 7.15 23.90
CA ASP A 367 10.00 8.02 23.85
C ASP A 367 9.98 8.91 22.60
N PHE A 368 9.65 8.34 21.43
CA PHE A 368 9.43 9.06 20.18
C PHE A 368 8.35 10.14 20.32
N LEU A 369 7.23 9.82 20.95
CA LEU A 369 6.15 10.78 21.16
C LEU A 369 6.58 11.93 22.08
N ASN A 370 7.19 11.61 23.22
CA ASN A 370 7.52 12.59 24.25
C ASN A 370 8.72 13.46 23.88
N HIS A 371 9.67 12.94 23.09
CA HIS A 371 10.94 13.63 22.82
C HIS A 371 11.12 14.07 21.37
N PHE A 372 10.41 13.45 20.41
CA PHE A 372 10.44 13.90 19.02
C PHE A 372 9.15 14.60 18.61
N VAL A 373 8.01 13.91 18.62
CA VAL A 373 6.74 14.46 18.09
C VAL A 373 6.29 15.69 18.87
N ALA A 374 6.41 15.68 20.21
CA ALA A 374 6.05 16.81 21.06
C ALA A 374 6.79 18.13 20.70
N PHE A 375 7.99 18.03 20.13
CA PHE A 375 8.84 19.19 19.80
C PHE A 375 9.01 19.44 18.29
N ASN A 376 8.69 18.44 17.45
CA ASN A 376 8.89 18.48 16.00
C ASN A 376 7.59 18.11 15.25
N PHE A 377 6.44 18.49 15.81
CA PHE A 377 5.13 18.16 15.26
C PHE A 377 4.96 18.68 13.82
N ASP A 378 5.33 19.94 13.57
CA ASP A 378 5.24 20.56 12.25
C ASP A 378 6.08 19.80 11.21
N ASP A 379 7.29 19.38 11.58
CA ASP A 379 8.16 18.58 10.72
C ASP A 379 7.59 17.18 10.49
N PHE A 380 6.95 16.59 11.51
CA PHE A 380 6.26 15.30 11.39
C PHE A 380 5.07 15.37 10.41
N GLU A 381 4.29 16.45 10.43
CA GLU A 381 3.11 16.61 9.54
C GLU A 381 3.44 17.14 8.14
N LYS A 382 4.60 17.77 7.99
CA LYS A 382 5.02 18.35 6.71
C LYS A 382 5.02 17.29 5.62
N TYR A 383 4.13 17.46 4.63
CA TYR A 383 4.05 16.53 3.50
C TYR A 383 5.36 16.51 2.70
N GLY A 384 5.92 15.32 2.47
CA GLY A 384 7.18 15.17 1.75
C GLY A 384 7.90 13.86 2.03
N SER A 385 9.10 13.73 1.45
CA SER A 385 9.97 12.56 1.62
C SER A 385 10.90 12.72 2.83
N VAL A 386 11.03 11.68 3.65
CA VAL A 386 12.11 11.52 4.66
C VAL A 386 13.06 10.41 4.20
N TYR A 387 14.36 10.51 4.48
CA TYR A 387 15.36 9.58 3.95
C TYR A 387 16.16 8.92 5.07
N LEU A 388 16.76 7.77 4.76
CA LEU A 388 17.81 7.19 5.56
C LEU A 388 19.15 7.81 5.12
N PRO A 389 19.73 8.73 5.90
CA PRO A 389 20.82 9.59 5.43
C PRO A 389 22.08 8.81 5.04
N SER A 390 22.40 7.72 5.73
CA SER A 390 23.57 6.89 5.38
C SER A 390 23.36 6.07 4.10
N TYR A 391 22.11 5.94 3.63
CA TYR A 391 21.73 5.09 2.50
C TYR A 391 21.15 5.89 1.32
N LYS A 392 21.15 7.23 1.38
CA LYS A 392 20.71 8.11 0.30
C LYS A 392 21.91 8.88 -0.27
N LYS A 393 22.26 8.57 -1.53
CA LYS A 393 23.44 9.17 -2.19
C LYS A 393 23.27 10.64 -2.58
N LYS A 394 22.06 11.04 -2.98
CA LYS A 394 21.76 12.39 -3.47
C LYS A 394 20.29 12.71 -3.18
N LEU A 395 20.02 13.89 -2.64
CA LEU A 395 18.66 14.45 -2.54
C LEU A 395 18.22 14.95 -3.92
N LEU A 396 16.97 14.66 -4.28
CA LEU A 396 16.40 15.02 -5.58
C LEU A 396 15.47 16.24 -5.41
N ILE A 397 15.47 17.14 -6.39
CA ILE A 397 14.60 18.31 -6.44
C ILE A 397 13.35 17.93 -7.23
N ASP A 398 12.17 18.08 -6.60
CA ASP A 398 10.88 17.78 -7.24
C ASP A 398 10.71 18.58 -8.54
N ARG A 399 10.13 17.94 -9.56
CA ARG A 399 9.90 18.44 -10.93
C ARG A 399 11.14 18.73 -11.79
N LEU A 400 12.35 18.74 -11.23
CA LEU A 400 13.60 18.94 -11.99
C LEU A 400 14.39 17.65 -12.20
N ASP A 401 14.66 16.89 -11.13
CA ASP A 401 15.48 15.66 -11.20
C ASP A 401 14.69 14.42 -11.69
N PHE A 402 13.36 14.54 -11.79
CA PHE A 402 12.41 13.43 -11.86
C PHE A 402 11.78 13.21 -13.23
#